data_AF-A0A931KFM2-F1
#
_entry.id   AF-A0A931KFM2-F1
#
_cell.length_a   1.000
_cell.length_b   1.000
_cell.length_c   1.000
_cell.angle_alpha   90.00
_cell.angle_beta   90.00
_cell.angle_gamma   90.00
#
_symmetry.space_group_name_H-M   'P 1'
#
loop_
_entity.id
_entity.type
_entity.pdbx_description
1 polymer ?
#
loop_
_entity_poly.entity_id
_entity_poly.type
_entity_poly.pdbx_seq_one_letter_code
_entity_poly.pdbx_strand_id
1 'polypeptide(L)'
;MMNMNAADENRQEAFDDWSRLRQGLIRIGLDRPWPESLIWIGVFHLTACIVCHILYRYVTIAPLPYLATWSAQLAANILMLRKLHGRGWSRSHPLIGVLTRVWLTFLIISFSVTSYSEMSAAQANAFNWFKPAWASLSCFAWAMTAWIVSPWFVVAAVWTWATGWAMIYRIHDAYLIYGIGWATLLWVVAAILIRKRKRQAGQFEKRVE
;
A
#
# COMPACT_ATOMS: atom_id res chain seq x y z
N MET A 1 32.37 -33.09 0.67
CA MET A 1 31.34 -32.96 -0.39
C MET A 1 29.99 -32.93 0.30
N MET A 2 29.40 -31.73 0.42
CA MET A 2 28.06 -31.57 0.97
C MET A 2 27.08 -32.23 -0.02
N ASN A 3 26.27 -33.17 0.46
CA ASN A 3 25.42 -34.02 -0.36
C ASN A 3 24.42 -33.16 -1.13
N MET A 4 24.57 -33.02 -2.45
CA MET A 4 23.71 -32.17 -3.31
C MET A 4 22.22 -32.45 -3.10
N ASN A 5 21.86 -33.71 -2.83
CA ASN A 5 20.49 -34.13 -2.57
C ASN A 5 19.86 -33.46 -1.34
N ALA A 6 20.61 -33.26 -0.25
CA ALA A 6 20.09 -32.62 0.95
C ALA A 6 19.85 -31.11 0.76
N ALA A 7 20.61 -30.47 -0.13
CA ALA A 7 20.41 -29.06 -0.45
C ALA A 7 19.17 -28.83 -1.33
N ASP A 8 18.89 -29.76 -2.24
CA ASP A 8 17.70 -29.71 -3.11
C ASP A 8 16.42 -30.06 -2.36
N GLU A 9 16.44 -31.03 -1.44
CA GLU A 9 15.32 -31.35 -0.54
C GLU A 9 14.94 -30.15 0.34
N ASN A 10 15.91 -29.53 1.03
CA ASN A 10 15.68 -28.33 1.85
C ASN A 10 15.10 -27.17 1.02
N ARG A 11 15.54 -27.02 -0.23
CA ARG A 11 15.03 -25.98 -1.13
C ARG A 11 13.58 -26.27 -1.51
N GLN A 12 13.25 -27.51 -1.83
CA GLN A 12 11.89 -27.91 -2.20
C GLN A 12 10.92 -27.72 -1.03
N GLU A 13 11.31 -28.12 0.18
CA GLU A 13 10.51 -27.90 1.39
C GLU A 13 10.24 -26.41 1.65
N ALA A 14 11.25 -25.56 1.48
CA ALA A 14 11.09 -24.11 1.64
C ALA A 14 10.13 -23.52 0.58
N PHE A 15 10.19 -24.00 -0.67
CA PHE A 15 9.26 -23.58 -1.72
C PHE A 15 7.82 -24.02 -1.41
N ASP A 16 7.64 -25.25 -0.94
CA ASP A 16 6.33 -25.79 -0.60
C ASP A 16 5.72 -25.02 0.58
N ASP A 17 6.50 -24.71 1.62
CA ASP A 17 6.05 -23.90 2.75
C ASP A 17 5.66 -22.48 2.32
N TRP A 18 6.47 -21.85 1.47
CA TRP A 18 6.16 -20.54 0.92
C TRP A 18 4.86 -20.53 0.09
N SER A 19 4.64 -21.58 -0.70
CA SER A 19 3.41 -21.74 -1.48
C SER A 19 2.18 -21.83 -0.57
N ARG A 20 2.28 -22.57 0.54
CA ARG A 20 1.21 -22.71 1.55
C ARG A 20 0.90 -21.38 2.22
N LEU A 21 1.93 -20.63 2.62
CA LEU A 21 1.77 -19.30 3.20
C LEU A 21 1.04 -18.34 2.24
N ARG A 22 1.40 -18.36 0.95
CA ARG A 22 0.72 -17.53 -0.07
C ARG A 22 -0.75 -17.93 -0.26
N GLN A 23 -1.04 -19.22 -0.31
CA GLN A 23 -2.42 -19.71 -0.40
C GLN A 23 -3.25 -19.30 0.84
N GLY A 24 -2.67 -19.40 2.04
CA GLY A 24 -3.28 -18.94 3.29
C GLY A 24 -3.60 -17.44 3.27
N LEU A 25 -2.67 -16.61 2.78
CA LEU A 25 -2.90 -15.18 2.61
C LEU A 25 -4.03 -14.88 1.62
N ILE A 26 -4.06 -15.56 0.47
CA ILE A 26 -5.14 -15.39 -0.52
C ILE A 26 -6.48 -15.73 0.11
N ARG A 27 -6.56 -16.86 0.84
CA ARG A 27 -7.78 -17.28 1.53
C ARG A 27 -8.24 -16.23 2.53
N ILE A 28 -7.34 -15.69 3.37
CA ILE A 28 -7.69 -14.61 4.30
C ILE A 28 -8.18 -13.36 3.55
N GLY A 29 -7.55 -13.00 2.44
CA GLY A 29 -7.97 -11.89 1.59
C GLY A 29 -9.38 -12.06 1.03
N LEU A 30 -9.84 -13.30 0.85
CA LEU A 30 -11.17 -13.63 0.34
C LEU A 30 -12.19 -13.81 1.47
N ASP A 31 -11.81 -14.36 2.62
CA ASP A 31 -12.74 -14.66 3.73
C ASP A 31 -13.02 -13.45 4.63
N ARG A 32 -12.13 -12.45 4.68
CA ARG A 32 -12.25 -11.26 5.55
C ARG A 32 -12.60 -9.99 4.77
N PRO A 33 -13.04 -8.90 5.43
CA PRO A 33 -13.43 -7.65 4.77
C PRO A 33 -12.22 -6.82 4.27
N TRP A 34 -11.22 -7.47 3.66
CA TRP A 34 -10.06 -6.81 3.05
C TRP A 34 -10.43 -5.92 1.86
N PRO A 35 -11.32 -6.32 0.94
CA PRO A 35 -11.74 -5.43 -0.14
C PRO A 35 -12.32 -4.11 0.37
N GLU A 36 -13.18 -4.18 1.38
CA GLU A 36 -13.79 -3.02 2.03
C GLU A 36 -12.72 -2.16 2.72
N SER A 37 -11.73 -2.80 3.36
CA SER A 37 -10.60 -2.09 3.97
C SER A 37 -9.78 -1.32 2.94
N LEU A 38 -9.46 -1.94 1.79
CA LEU A 38 -8.69 -1.30 0.72
C LEU A 38 -9.45 -0.10 0.13
N ILE A 39 -10.77 -0.20 -0.01
CA ILE A 39 -11.62 0.91 -0.45
C ILE A 39 -11.50 2.08 0.53
N TRP A 40 -11.66 1.83 1.83
CA TRP A 40 -11.57 2.87 2.86
C TRP A 40 -10.17 3.48 2.98
N ILE A 41 -9.11 2.69 2.87
CA ILE A 41 -7.73 3.20 2.84
C ILE A 41 -7.56 4.15 1.65
N GLY A 42 -8.07 3.77 0.47
CA GLY A 42 -8.05 4.61 -0.73
C GLY A 42 -8.80 5.93 -0.52
N VAL A 43 -9.99 5.88 0.08
CA VAL A 43 -10.80 7.08 0.39
C VAL A 43 -10.07 8.00 1.37
N PHE A 44 -9.55 7.48 2.48
CA PHE A 44 -8.82 8.30 3.46
C PHE A 44 -7.55 8.91 2.85
N HIS A 45 -6.84 8.16 2.02
CA HIS A 45 -5.64 8.65 1.35
C HIS A 45 -5.95 9.73 0.31
N LEU A 46 -6.97 9.53 -0.52
CA LEU A 46 -7.42 10.54 -1.46
C LEU A 46 -7.88 11.82 -0.73
N THR A 47 -8.63 11.66 0.35
CA THR A 47 -9.11 12.80 1.16
C THR A 47 -7.95 13.60 1.75
N ALA A 48 -6.97 12.92 2.36
CA ALA A 48 -5.78 13.57 2.89
C ALA A 48 -4.99 14.31 1.79
N CYS A 49 -4.86 13.70 0.61
CA CYS A 49 -4.22 14.33 -0.55
C CYS A 49 -5.00 15.57 -1.06
N ILE A 50 -6.32 15.53 -1.07
CA ILE A 50 -7.17 16.69 -1.41
C ILE A 50 -6.94 17.83 -0.40
N VAL A 51 -6.96 17.51 0.90
CA VAL A 51 -6.70 18.51 1.97
C VAL A 51 -5.30 19.10 1.81
N CYS A 52 -4.27 18.28 1.62
CA CYS A 52 -2.89 18.74 1.36
C CYS A 52 -2.80 19.58 0.08
N HIS A 53 -3.56 19.26 -0.98
CA HIS A 53 -3.59 20.08 -2.19
C HIS A 53 -4.22 21.45 -1.95
N ILE A 54 -5.32 21.51 -1.20
CA ILE A 54 -5.97 22.78 -0.82
C ILE A 54 -5.02 23.61 0.04
N LEU A 55 -4.38 23.00 1.04
CA LEU A 55 -3.37 23.67 1.87
C LEU A 55 -2.24 24.22 1.00
N TYR A 56 -1.71 23.43 0.08
CA TYR A 56 -0.64 23.84 -0.82
C TYR A 56 -1.02 25.00 -1.75
N ARG A 57 -2.29 25.05 -2.20
CA ARG A 57 -2.78 26.08 -3.15
C ARG A 57 -3.16 27.39 -2.48
N TYR A 58 -3.80 27.33 -1.32
CA TYR A 58 -4.54 28.48 -0.77
C TYR A 58 -4.02 28.97 0.58
N VAL A 59 -3.09 28.24 1.19
CA VAL A 59 -2.78 28.40 2.59
C VAL A 59 -1.27 28.47 2.78
N THR A 60 -0.73 29.67 3.00
CA THR A 60 0.68 29.93 3.33
C THR A 60 0.98 29.59 4.80
N ILE A 61 0.60 28.40 5.26
CA ILE A 61 0.82 27.98 6.65
C ILE A 61 2.07 27.10 6.78
N ALA A 62 2.73 27.27 7.93
CA ALA A 62 3.73 26.41 8.55
C ALA A 62 3.48 24.89 8.37
N PRO A 63 4.49 24.02 8.53
CA PRO A 63 4.42 22.57 8.28
C PRO A 63 3.36 21.79 9.11
N LEU A 64 2.82 22.37 10.17
CA LEU A 64 1.98 21.68 11.15
C LEU A 64 0.65 21.11 10.59
N PRO A 65 -0.14 21.82 9.75
CA PRO A 65 -1.38 21.27 9.20
C PRO A 65 -1.14 20.09 8.27
N TYR A 66 -0.02 20.04 7.55
CA TYR A 66 0.36 18.88 6.74
C TYR A 66 0.61 17.67 7.64
N LEU A 67 1.43 17.83 8.68
CA LEU A 67 1.71 16.76 9.65
C LEU A 67 0.41 16.27 10.32
N ALA A 68 -0.45 17.20 10.76
CA ALA A 68 -1.74 16.86 11.36
C ALA A 68 -2.64 16.05 10.41
N THR A 69 -2.71 16.45 9.13
CA THR A 69 -3.50 15.75 8.11
C THR A 69 -3.01 14.31 7.93
N TRP A 70 -1.70 14.11 7.81
CA TRP A 70 -1.11 12.78 7.66
C TRP A 70 -1.27 11.92 8.92
N SER A 71 -1.05 12.48 10.12
CA SER A 71 -1.26 11.77 11.38
C SER A 71 -2.72 11.35 11.56
N ALA A 72 -3.67 12.24 11.22
CA ALA A 72 -5.10 11.94 11.27
C ALA A 72 -5.47 10.80 10.30
N GLN A 73 -4.93 10.82 9.08
CA GLN A 73 -5.13 9.74 8.11
C GLN A 73 -4.59 8.40 8.62
N LEU A 74 -3.38 8.39 9.19
CA LEU A 74 -2.79 7.16 9.76
C LEU A 74 -3.66 6.61 10.89
N ALA A 75 -4.10 7.48 11.80
CA ALA A 75 -5.01 7.11 12.88
C ALA A 75 -6.33 6.53 12.33
N ALA A 76 -6.94 7.18 11.33
CA ALA A 76 -8.15 6.71 10.67
C ALA A 76 -7.98 5.31 10.07
N ASN A 77 -6.87 5.06 9.36
CA ASN A 77 -6.54 3.74 8.81
C ASN A 77 -6.40 2.68 9.91
N ILE A 78 -5.66 2.98 10.99
CA ILE A 78 -5.46 2.03 12.10
C ILE A 78 -6.78 1.71 12.80
N LEU A 79 -7.59 2.73 13.10
CA LEU A 79 -8.89 2.57 13.75
C LEU A 79 -9.86 1.77 12.88
N MET A 80 -9.91 2.07 11.58
CA MET A 80 -10.73 1.34 10.62
C MET A 80 -10.29 -0.12 10.51
N LEU A 81 -9.00 -0.41 10.38
CA LEU A 81 -8.49 -1.78 10.31
C LEU A 81 -8.76 -2.56 11.61
N ARG A 82 -8.64 -1.91 12.77
CA ARG A 82 -9.02 -2.50 14.06
C ARG A 82 -10.52 -2.78 14.14
N LYS A 83 -11.36 -1.91 13.58
CA LYS A 83 -12.83 -2.09 13.56
C LYS A 83 -13.23 -3.26 12.65
N LEU A 84 -12.61 -3.40 11.47
CA LEU A 84 -12.98 -4.44 10.50
C LEU A 84 -12.35 -5.81 10.77
N HIS A 85 -11.12 -5.86 11.30
CA HIS A 85 -10.37 -7.11 11.46
C HIS A 85 -10.06 -7.50 12.92
N GLY A 86 -10.45 -6.67 13.88
CA GLY A 86 -10.23 -6.88 15.30
C GLY A 86 -8.84 -6.43 15.81
N ARG A 87 -8.63 -6.57 17.12
CA ARG A 87 -7.32 -6.33 17.75
C ARG A 87 -6.34 -7.43 17.29
N GLY A 88 -5.10 -7.03 16.97
CA GLY A 88 -4.07 -7.97 16.53
C GLY A 88 -4.17 -8.41 15.07
N TRP A 89 -4.95 -7.73 14.23
CA TRP A 89 -5.11 -8.07 12.79
C TRP A 89 -3.78 -8.24 12.06
N SER A 90 -2.75 -7.46 12.39
CA SER A 90 -1.42 -7.54 11.77
C SER A 90 -0.67 -8.82 12.12
N ARG A 91 -1.10 -9.57 13.15
CA ARG A 91 -0.54 -10.86 13.57
C ARG A 91 -1.43 -12.04 13.17
N SER A 92 -2.50 -11.81 12.41
CA SER A 92 -3.43 -12.88 12.00
C SER A 92 -2.82 -13.89 11.04
N HIS A 93 -1.76 -13.52 10.32
CA HIS A 93 -1.01 -14.40 9.43
C HIS A 93 0.43 -13.89 9.27
N PRO A 94 1.44 -14.77 9.18
CA PRO A 94 2.85 -14.37 9.04
C PRO A 94 3.08 -13.36 7.91
N LEU A 95 2.53 -13.63 6.72
CA LEU A 95 2.66 -12.72 5.57
C LEU A 95 1.95 -11.37 5.78
N ILE A 96 0.82 -11.33 6.50
CA ILE A 96 0.17 -10.04 6.82
C ILE A 96 1.08 -9.23 7.75
N GLY A 97 1.76 -9.89 8.69
CA GLY A 97 2.75 -9.26 9.57
C GLY A 97 3.93 -8.67 8.78
N VAL A 98 4.48 -9.44 7.83
CA VAL A 98 5.57 -8.97 6.96
C VAL A 98 5.10 -7.78 6.10
N LEU A 99 3.95 -7.90 5.44
CA LEU A 99 3.39 -6.80 4.63
C LEU A 99 3.15 -5.56 5.49
N THR A 100 2.60 -5.71 6.69
CA THR A 100 2.38 -4.59 7.62
C THR A 100 3.70 -3.89 7.94
N ARG A 101 4.80 -4.64 8.15
CA ARG A 101 6.12 -4.05 8.38
C ARG A 101 6.66 -3.32 7.15
N VAL A 102 6.53 -3.89 5.95
CA VAL A 102 6.93 -3.23 4.70
C VAL A 102 6.21 -1.89 4.55
N TRP A 103 4.88 -1.90 4.71
CA TRP A 103 4.07 -0.69 4.59
C TRP A 103 4.30 0.32 5.72
N LEU A 104 4.55 -0.15 6.94
CA LEU A 104 4.93 0.71 8.06
C LEU A 104 6.28 1.39 7.81
N THR A 105 7.28 0.65 7.31
CA THR A 105 8.58 1.22 6.95
C THR A 105 8.43 2.25 5.83
N PHE A 106 7.65 1.95 4.80
CA PHE A 106 7.30 2.93 3.76
C PHE A 106 6.70 4.21 4.36
N LEU A 107 5.75 4.10 5.29
CA LEU A 107 5.14 5.25 5.95
C LEU A 107 6.17 6.05 6.74
N ILE A 108 6.97 5.40 7.59
CA ILE A 108 8.01 6.07 8.40
C ILE A 108 8.96 6.85 7.50
N ILE A 109 9.50 6.22 6.46
CA ILE A 109 10.43 6.88 5.53
C ILE A 109 9.73 8.03 4.80
N SER A 110 8.49 7.84 4.35
CA SER A 110 7.72 8.89 3.67
C SER A 110 7.48 10.10 4.57
N PHE A 111 7.14 9.89 5.84
CA PHE A 111 6.98 10.94 6.84
C PHE A 111 8.30 11.67 7.11
N SER A 112 9.40 10.94 7.25
CA SER A 112 10.73 11.53 7.48
C SER A 112 11.14 12.41 6.31
N VAL A 113 11.00 11.92 5.07
CA VAL A 113 11.35 12.68 3.86
C VAL A 113 10.54 13.98 3.77
N THR A 114 9.24 13.93 4.06
CA THR A 114 8.39 15.13 4.06
C THR A 114 8.74 16.09 5.18
N SER A 115 8.92 15.59 6.40
CA SER A 115 9.25 16.43 7.55
C SER A 115 10.59 17.14 7.34
N TYR A 116 11.60 16.43 6.85
CA TYR A 116 12.90 17.01 6.55
C TYR A 116 12.85 18.03 5.41
N SER A 117 12.05 17.77 4.38
CA SER A 117 11.84 18.73 3.31
C SER A 117 11.21 20.01 3.86
N GLU A 118 10.02 19.90 4.45
CA GLU A 118 9.24 21.05 4.92
C GLU A 118 9.92 21.85 6.06
N MET A 119 10.79 21.20 6.85
CA MET A 119 11.57 21.87 7.91
C MET A 119 12.89 22.45 7.42
N SER A 120 13.34 22.13 6.20
CA SER A 120 14.58 22.68 5.67
C SER A 120 14.37 24.14 5.23
N ALA A 121 15.03 25.08 5.91
CA ALA A 121 14.97 26.52 5.60
C ALA A 121 15.41 26.88 4.16
N ALA A 122 16.02 25.92 3.44
CA ALA A 122 16.50 26.07 2.07
C ALA A 122 15.39 26.07 1.00
N GLN A 123 14.13 25.80 1.36
CA GLN A 123 13.10 25.43 0.38
C GLN A 123 12.16 26.53 -0.08
N ALA A 124 12.33 27.77 0.35
CA ALA A 124 11.52 28.89 -0.15
C ALA A 124 11.58 29.05 -1.69
N ASN A 125 12.58 28.48 -2.36
CA ASN A 125 12.74 28.49 -3.83
C ASN A 125 13.12 27.13 -4.45
N ALA A 126 13.12 26.03 -3.69
CA ALA A 126 13.62 24.76 -4.21
C ALA A 126 12.51 23.84 -4.73
N PHE A 127 12.83 23.11 -5.79
CA PHE A 127 11.98 22.06 -6.37
C PHE A 127 11.45 21.12 -5.27
N ASN A 128 10.13 20.89 -5.25
CA ASN A 128 9.45 20.01 -4.27
C ASN A 128 9.73 18.52 -4.55
N TRP A 129 11.00 18.14 -4.52
CA TRP A 129 11.53 16.83 -4.90
C TRP A 129 10.99 15.68 -4.03
N PHE A 130 10.54 15.99 -2.81
CA PHE A 130 9.94 14.98 -1.92
C PHE A 130 8.65 14.39 -2.51
N LYS A 131 7.91 15.16 -3.33
CA LYS A 131 6.67 14.71 -3.95
C LYS A 131 6.91 13.52 -4.90
N PRO A 132 7.78 13.60 -5.92
CA PRO A 132 8.10 12.43 -6.73
C PRO A 132 8.83 11.32 -5.96
N ALA A 133 9.59 11.64 -4.90
CA ALA A 133 10.21 10.63 -4.05
C ALA A 133 9.16 9.69 -3.38
N TRP A 134 7.99 10.20 -3.01
CA TRP A 134 6.89 9.36 -2.49
C TRP A 134 6.40 8.33 -3.48
N ALA A 135 6.31 8.69 -4.77
CA ALA A 135 5.92 7.75 -5.81
C ALA A 135 6.95 6.63 -5.99
N SER A 136 8.25 6.96 -5.92
CA SER A 136 9.33 5.97 -5.94
C SER A 136 9.31 5.05 -4.72
N LEU A 137 9.07 5.59 -3.52
CA LEU A 137 8.91 4.79 -2.30
C LEU A 137 7.69 3.85 -2.39
N SER A 138 6.59 4.33 -2.98
CA SER A 138 5.40 3.51 -3.23
C SER A 138 5.69 2.39 -4.22
N CYS A 139 6.42 2.70 -5.30
CA CYS A 139 6.88 1.71 -6.29
C CYS A 139 7.68 0.61 -5.62
N PHE A 140 8.63 0.97 -4.75
CA PHE A 140 9.39 0.00 -3.98
C PHE A 140 8.51 -0.85 -3.06
N ALA A 141 7.59 -0.26 -2.31
CA ALA A 141 6.69 -1.00 -1.41
C ALA A 141 5.77 -1.97 -2.18
N TRP A 142 5.28 -1.58 -3.35
CA TRP A 142 4.51 -2.45 -4.24
C TRP A 142 5.37 -3.56 -4.87
N ALA A 143 6.62 -3.26 -5.26
CA ALA A 143 7.55 -4.27 -5.74
C ALA A 143 7.84 -5.31 -4.65
N MET A 144 8.05 -4.89 -3.41
CA MET A 144 8.20 -5.80 -2.26
C MET A 144 6.92 -6.63 -2.04
N THR A 145 5.74 -6.02 -2.16
CA THR A 145 4.46 -6.73 -2.12
C THR A 145 4.36 -7.77 -3.23
N ALA A 146 4.92 -7.50 -4.41
CA ALA A 146 4.96 -8.45 -5.52
C ALA A 146 5.84 -9.67 -5.24
N TRP A 147 7.02 -9.43 -4.65
CA TRP A 147 7.92 -10.50 -4.21
C TRP A 147 7.30 -11.36 -3.11
N ILE A 148 6.53 -10.76 -2.20
CA ILE A 148 5.92 -11.48 -1.07
C ILE A 148 4.66 -12.25 -1.52
N VAL A 149 3.75 -11.60 -2.24
CA VAL A 149 2.39 -12.10 -2.46
C VAL A 149 2.22 -12.70 -3.85
N SER A 150 2.46 -11.91 -4.88
CA SER A 150 2.19 -12.31 -6.27
C SER A 150 2.90 -11.38 -7.24
N PRO A 151 3.54 -11.91 -8.31
CA PRO A 151 4.19 -11.08 -9.33
C PRO A 151 3.24 -10.11 -10.02
N TRP A 152 1.91 -10.32 -9.94
CA TRP A 152 0.93 -9.40 -10.50
C TRP A 152 1.01 -7.99 -9.88
N PHE A 153 1.49 -7.85 -8.62
CA PHE A 153 1.71 -6.55 -8.01
C PHE A 153 2.89 -5.76 -8.62
N VAL A 154 3.66 -6.34 -9.55
CA VAL A 154 4.59 -5.55 -10.38
C VAL A 154 3.82 -4.49 -11.19
N VAL A 155 2.60 -4.79 -11.63
CA VAL A 155 1.73 -3.80 -12.30
C VAL A 155 1.44 -2.62 -11.37
N ALA A 156 1.25 -2.89 -10.08
CA ALA A 156 1.05 -1.85 -9.06
C ALA A 156 2.30 -0.99 -8.87
N ALA A 157 3.48 -1.60 -8.87
CA ALA A 157 4.76 -0.88 -8.81
C ALA A 157 4.93 0.04 -10.02
N VAL A 158 4.73 -0.48 -11.24
CA VAL A 158 4.78 0.29 -12.49
C VAL A 158 3.77 1.42 -12.49
N TRP A 159 2.55 1.19 -11.99
CA TRP A 159 1.53 2.22 -11.86
C TRP A 159 1.99 3.38 -10.96
N THR A 160 2.59 3.08 -9.82
CA THR A 160 3.11 4.13 -8.92
C THR A 160 4.35 4.83 -9.48
N TRP A 161 5.19 4.15 -10.26
CA TRP A 161 6.27 4.79 -11.02
C TRP A 161 5.71 5.78 -12.05
N ALA A 162 4.70 5.37 -12.83
CA ALA A 162 4.04 6.23 -13.81
C ALA A 162 3.32 7.42 -13.13
N THR A 163 2.74 7.19 -11.95
CA THR A 163 2.16 8.25 -11.11
C THR A 163 3.24 9.27 -10.74
N GLY A 164 4.45 8.84 -10.37
CA GLY A 164 5.59 9.71 -10.09
C GLY A 164 6.00 10.56 -11.29
N TRP A 165 6.05 9.98 -12.48
CA TRP A 165 6.28 10.72 -13.72
C TRP A 165 5.20 11.78 -13.98
N ALA A 166 3.93 11.44 -13.81
CA ALA A 166 2.82 12.39 -13.95
C ALA A 166 2.92 13.54 -12.92
N MET A 167 3.35 13.24 -11.69
CA MET A 167 3.61 14.26 -10.67
C MET A 167 4.74 15.21 -11.07
N ILE A 168 5.80 14.73 -11.73
CA ILE A 168 6.89 15.61 -12.22
C ILE A 168 6.35 16.56 -13.30
N TYR A 169 5.57 16.03 -14.25
CA TYR A 169 5.00 16.82 -15.33
C TYR A 169 3.99 17.87 -14.84
N ARG A 170 3.26 17.59 -13.76
CA ARG A 170 2.27 18.49 -13.14
C ARG A 170 2.51 18.65 -11.65
N ILE A 171 3.66 19.21 -11.28
CA ILE A 171 4.11 19.26 -9.88
C ILE A 171 3.19 20.05 -8.93
N HIS A 172 2.47 21.04 -9.45
CA HIS A 172 1.48 21.80 -8.68
C HIS A 172 0.25 20.95 -8.30
N ASP A 173 -0.06 19.91 -9.08
CA ASP A 173 -1.19 19.00 -8.86
C ASP A 173 -0.74 17.65 -8.29
N ALA A 174 0.54 17.53 -7.91
CA ALA A 174 1.16 16.28 -7.50
C ALA A 174 0.42 15.57 -6.35
N TYR A 175 -0.12 16.29 -5.37
CA TYR A 175 -0.95 15.68 -4.31
C TYR A 175 -2.18 14.98 -4.87
N LEU A 176 -2.92 15.62 -5.78
CA LEU A 176 -4.11 15.03 -6.39
C LEU A 176 -3.76 13.83 -7.27
N ILE A 177 -2.73 13.97 -8.11
CA ILE A 177 -2.26 12.90 -8.99
C ILE A 177 -1.88 11.68 -8.15
N TYR A 178 -1.13 11.89 -7.07
CA TYR A 178 -0.72 10.83 -6.16
C TYR A 178 -1.92 10.17 -5.46
N GLY A 179 -2.82 10.98 -4.90
CA GLY A 179 -4.02 10.51 -4.23
C GLY A 179 -4.95 9.69 -5.15
N ILE A 180 -5.18 10.17 -6.36
CA ILE A 180 -5.99 9.49 -7.39
C ILE A 180 -5.30 8.19 -7.83
N GLY A 181 -3.98 8.23 -8.07
CA GLY A 181 -3.20 7.04 -8.41
C GLY A 181 -3.33 5.95 -7.34
N TRP A 182 -3.18 6.30 -6.07
CA TRP A 182 -3.33 5.39 -4.95
C TRP A 182 -4.76 4.85 -4.79
N ALA A 183 -5.77 5.72 -4.82
CA ALA A 183 -7.17 5.31 -4.69
C ALA A 183 -7.56 4.34 -5.81
N THR A 184 -7.22 4.66 -7.05
CA THR A 184 -7.48 3.82 -8.22
C THR A 184 -6.87 2.44 -8.05
N LEU A 185 -5.59 2.39 -7.65
CA LEU A 185 -4.89 1.14 -7.46
C LEU A 185 -5.53 0.26 -6.38
N LEU A 186 -5.84 0.83 -5.21
CA LEU A 186 -6.47 0.11 -4.10
C LEU A 186 -7.88 -0.38 -4.47
N TRP A 187 -8.65 0.43 -5.19
CA TRP A 187 -9.99 0.06 -5.65
C TRP A 187 -9.95 -1.04 -6.71
N VAL A 188 -8.97 -1.02 -7.62
CA VAL A 188 -8.75 -2.11 -8.59
C VAL A 188 -8.41 -3.41 -7.85
N VAL A 189 -7.50 -3.38 -6.87
CA VAL A 189 -7.17 -4.56 -6.06
C VAL A 189 -8.40 -5.07 -5.31
N ALA A 190 -9.18 -4.18 -4.68
CA ALA A 190 -10.42 -4.53 -4.00
C ALA A 190 -11.44 -5.18 -4.96
N ALA A 191 -11.65 -4.59 -6.15
CA ALA A 191 -12.56 -5.12 -7.17
C ALA A 191 -12.13 -6.51 -7.65
N ILE A 192 -10.83 -6.76 -7.81
CA ILE A 192 -10.30 -8.09 -8.16
C ILE A 192 -10.60 -9.10 -7.06
N LEU A 193 -10.40 -8.74 -5.79
CA LEU A 193 -10.71 -9.63 -4.66
C LEU A 193 -12.21 -9.93 -4.58
N ILE A 194 -13.07 -8.93 -4.76
CA ILE A 194 -14.54 -9.12 -4.79
C ILE A 194 -14.93 -10.05 -5.94
N ARG A 195 -14.37 -9.86 -7.14
CA ARG A 195 -14.62 -10.74 -8.30
C ARG A 195 -14.18 -12.18 -8.02
N LYS A 196 -13.02 -12.38 -7.38
CA LYS A 196 -12.54 -13.71 -7.00
C LYS A 196 -13.44 -14.37 -5.96
N ARG A 197 -13.87 -13.64 -4.93
CA ARG A 197 -14.84 -14.12 -3.92
C ARG A 197 -16.14 -14.60 -4.56
N LYS A 198 -16.72 -13.81 -5.45
CA LYS A 198 -17.96 -14.18 -6.18
C LYS A 198 -17.80 -15.44 -7.05
N ARG A 199 -16.66 -15.58 -7.74
CA ARG A 199 -16.38 -16.77 -8.56
C ARG A 199 -16.28 -18.04 -7.74
N GLN A 200 -15.69 -17.97 -6.54
CA GLN A 200 -15.60 -19.14 -5.65
C GLN A 200 -16.96 -19.55 -5.08
N ALA A 201 -17.79 -18.57 -4.69
CA ALA A 201 -19.15 -18.85 -4.23
C ALA A 201 -19.99 -19.57 -5.31
N GLY A 202 -19.99 -19.06 -6.55
CA GLY A 202 -20.73 -19.70 -7.65
C GLY A 202 -20.18 -21.05 -8.12
N GLN A 203 -18.89 -21.35 -7.86
CA GLN A 203 -18.34 -22.69 -8.11
C GLN A 203 -18.74 -23.70 -7.03
N PHE A 204 -19.00 -23.24 -5.81
CA PHE A 204 -19.46 -24.08 -4.72
C PHE A 204 -20.93 -24.49 -4.94
N GLU A 205 -21.80 -23.55 -5.32
CA GLU A 205 -23.20 -23.83 -5.65
C GLU A 205 -23.33 -24.91 -6.74
N LYS A 206 -22.56 -24.80 -7.82
CA LYS A 206 -22.54 -25.79 -8.92
C LYS A 206 -22.01 -27.19 -8.55
N ARG A 207 -21.36 -27.37 -7.40
CA ARG A 207 -20.87 -28.69 -6.94
C ARG A 207 -21.85 -29.39 -6.01
N VAL A 208 -22.82 -28.66 -5.48
CA VAL A 208 -23.83 -29.17 -4.55
C VAL A 208 -25.10 -29.59 -5.29
N GLU A 209 -25.33 -29.01 -6.47
CA GLU A 209 -26.30 -29.46 -7.48
C GLU A 209 -25.83 -30.72 -8.23
#